data_AF-A0A257W5B1-F1
#
_entry.id   AF-A0A257W5B1-F1
#
_cell.length_a   1.000
_cell.length_b   1.000
_cell.length_c   1.000
_cell.angle_alpha   90.00
_cell.angle_beta   90.00
_cell.angle_gamma   90.00
#
_symmetry.space_group_name_H-M   'P 1'
#
loop_
_entity.id
_entity.type
_entity.pdbx_description
1 polymer ?
#
loop_
_entity_poly.entity_id
_entity_poly.type
_entity_poly.pdbx_seq_one_letter_code
_entity_poly.pdbx_strand_id
1 'polypeptide(L)'
;MADAASTNSVTPSKRGGWNTEDWWAVAIAIVVLGGALIAVWVSRPDDVDQRIEAWATADANVDQLLAAGNVSKSERKAAETAVKDAQKKVAPNPLAAWMGKTSGWKDDPRLAFVDSKGRSTVVALLSLFTGMGCLFGLGAWFLGRRMDQFIPGFACLSLLAVLAQVLADHELIKHFGLEYALWALVVGLIISNTVGTPSFLMAAVSTEFYIKTGLVLLGAEVLFHRLLALGLPGVFVSWIVTPIVLISTFIFGQRVLKMSSPSLNMVISADMSVCGVSAAIATAAACKAKKEELSLAIGLSLSFTVIMMIVMPAVIRAIGMNSVLGGAWIGGTIDSTGAVAAAGGMLDNTALQVAATIKMIQNILIGVVAFGVAVYWV
;
A
#
# COMPACT_ATOMS: atom_id res chain seq x y z
N MET A 1 -41.64 -17.26 -2.51
CA MET A 1 -41.58 -16.47 -3.77
C MET A 1 -40.10 -16.26 -4.05
N ALA A 2 -39.35 -17.23 -4.59
CA ALA A 2 -39.44 -17.87 -5.90
C ALA A 2 -39.44 -16.83 -7.04
N ASP A 3 -38.38 -16.88 -7.87
CA ASP A 3 -38.08 -16.15 -9.11
C ASP A 3 -37.55 -14.71 -9.04
N ALA A 4 -36.22 -14.61 -8.96
CA ALA A 4 -35.40 -13.65 -9.72
C ALA A 4 -33.92 -14.09 -9.73
N ALA A 5 -33.67 -15.36 -10.08
CA ALA A 5 -32.33 -15.90 -10.30
C ALA A 5 -32.15 -16.22 -11.78
N SER A 6 -32.02 -15.20 -12.63
CA SER A 6 -31.53 -15.40 -13.99
C SER A 6 -30.88 -14.13 -14.54
N THR A 7 -29.75 -14.34 -15.22
CA THR A 7 -29.04 -13.43 -16.14
C THR A 7 -28.19 -12.30 -15.55
N ASN A 8 -26.93 -12.66 -15.23
CA ASN A 8 -25.74 -11.95 -15.73
C ASN A 8 -24.46 -12.78 -15.45
N SER A 9 -24.47 -14.07 -15.79
CA SER A 9 -23.23 -14.83 -15.90
C SER A 9 -22.57 -14.53 -17.24
N VAL A 10 -21.88 -13.40 -17.33
CA VAL A 10 -20.91 -13.18 -18.42
C VAL A 10 -19.81 -14.21 -18.21
N THR A 11 -19.86 -15.30 -18.97
CA THR A 11 -18.78 -16.29 -19.01
C THR A 11 -17.54 -15.59 -19.57
N PRO A 12 -16.44 -15.49 -18.80
CA PRO A 12 -15.22 -14.88 -19.31
C PRO A 12 -14.70 -15.74 -20.45
N SER A 13 -14.59 -15.16 -21.65
CA SER A 13 -14.07 -15.90 -22.81
C SER A 13 -12.60 -16.20 -22.57
N LYS A 14 -12.26 -17.46 -22.29
CA LYS A 14 -10.88 -17.90 -22.18
C LYS A 14 -10.24 -17.91 -23.57
N ARG A 15 -9.34 -16.96 -23.86
CA ARG A 15 -8.41 -17.05 -24.98
C ARG A 15 -7.01 -17.21 -24.41
N GLY A 16 -6.49 -18.44 -24.46
CA GLY A 16 -5.11 -18.77 -24.05
C GLY A 16 -4.83 -18.51 -22.57
N GLY A 17 -5.25 -19.41 -21.68
CA GLY A 17 -4.87 -19.43 -20.24
C GLY A 17 -5.34 -18.25 -19.36
N TRP A 18 -5.60 -17.09 -19.96
CA TRP A 18 -5.87 -15.81 -19.32
C TRP A 18 -7.33 -15.42 -19.51
N ASN A 19 -7.94 -14.83 -18.48
CA ASN A 19 -9.29 -14.28 -18.55
C ASN A 19 -9.27 -12.88 -19.17
N THR A 20 -10.40 -12.44 -19.71
CA THR A 20 -10.57 -11.09 -20.29
C THR A 20 -10.23 -9.97 -19.29
N GLU A 21 -10.51 -10.19 -18.00
CA GLU A 21 -10.17 -9.23 -16.94
C GLU A 21 -8.65 -9.09 -16.72
N ASP A 22 -7.88 -10.15 -16.95
CA ASP A 22 -6.42 -10.14 -16.76
C ASP A 22 -5.76 -9.27 -17.83
N TRP A 23 -6.21 -9.39 -19.08
CA TRP A 23 -5.76 -8.54 -20.19
C TRP A 23 -6.08 -7.06 -19.94
N TRP A 24 -7.22 -6.75 -19.33
CA TRP A 24 -7.58 -5.37 -19.01
C TRP A 24 -6.74 -4.80 -17.88
N ALA A 25 -6.45 -5.59 -16.84
CA ALA A 25 -5.53 -5.15 -15.78
C ALA A 25 -4.16 -4.75 -16.36
N VAL A 26 -3.65 -5.55 -17.30
CA VAL A 26 -2.39 -5.25 -18.03
C VAL A 26 -2.52 -4.01 -18.90
N ALA A 27 -3.58 -3.89 -19.70
CA ALA A 27 -3.78 -2.73 -20.58
C ALA A 27 -3.92 -1.42 -19.79
N ILE A 28 -4.70 -1.42 -18.71
CA ILE A 28 -4.84 -0.28 -17.80
C ILE A 28 -3.48 0.12 -17.22
N ALA A 29 -2.69 -0.86 -16.77
CA ALA A 29 -1.37 -0.57 -16.25
C ALA A 29 -0.45 0.06 -17.30
N ILE A 30 -0.43 -0.48 -18.53
CA ILE A 30 0.35 0.10 -19.64
C ILE A 30 -0.09 1.54 -19.92
N VAL A 31 -1.40 1.82 -19.93
CA VAL A 31 -1.93 3.18 -20.16
C VAL A 31 -1.53 4.12 -19.02
N VAL A 32 -1.66 3.71 -17.76
CA VAL A 32 -1.29 4.54 -16.60
C VAL A 32 0.21 4.80 -16.58
N LEU A 33 1.04 3.79 -16.81
CA LEU A 33 2.50 3.90 -16.82
C LEU A 33 2.99 4.70 -18.01
N GLY A 34 2.45 4.44 -19.20
CA GLY A 34 2.75 5.19 -20.42
C GLY A 34 2.34 6.66 -20.26
N GLY A 35 1.15 6.91 -19.71
CA GLY A 35 0.69 8.26 -19.38
C GLY A 35 1.59 8.96 -18.35
N ALA A 36 2.01 8.26 -17.30
CA ALA A 36 2.95 8.79 -16.32
C ALA A 36 4.32 9.10 -16.93
N LEU A 37 4.85 8.21 -17.77
CA LEU A 37 6.11 8.41 -18.50
C LEU A 37 6.03 9.60 -19.46
N ILE A 38 4.95 9.72 -20.23
CA ILE A 38 4.72 10.85 -21.12
C ILE A 38 4.58 12.13 -20.31
N ALA A 39 3.82 12.13 -19.20
CA ALA A 39 3.68 13.30 -18.35
C ALA A 39 5.03 13.74 -17.76
N VAL A 40 5.87 12.79 -17.33
CA VAL A 40 7.24 13.07 -16.86
C VAL A 40 8.12 13.60 -17.99
N TRP A 41 8.02 13.03 -19.20
CA TRP A 41 8.81 13.44 -20.35
C TRP A 41 8.42 14.83 -20.87
N VAL A 42 7.11 15.12 -20.96
CA VAL A 42 6.56 16.42 -21.36
C VAL A 42 6.82 17.48 -20.30
N SER A 43 6.77 17.10 -19.01
CA SER A 43 7.02 18.03 -17.90
C SER A 43 8.51 18.11 -17.54
N ARG A 44 9.41 17.51 -18.34
CA ARG A 44 10.86 17.51 -18.08
C ARG A 44 11.38 18.94 -18.21
N PRO A 45 11.87 19.55 -17.12
CA PRO A 45 12.52 20.85 -17.19
C PRO A 45 13.78 20.82 -18.05
N ASP A 46 14.08 21.90 -18.77
CA ASP A 46 15.32 22.00 -19.58
C ASP A 46 16.59 22.02 -18.71
N ASP A 47 16.47 22.36 -17.41
CA ASP A 47 17.55 22.45 -16.42
C ASP A 47 17.75 21.17 -15.58
N VAL A 48 17.15 20.05 -15.98
CA VAL A 48 17.21 18.78 -15.23
C VAL A 48 18.62 18.32 -14.94
N ASP A 49 19.54 18.41 -15.90
CA ASP A 49 20.90 17.90 -15.74
C ASP A 49 21.66 18.68 -14.65
N GLN A 50 21.48 20.01 -14.58
CA GLN A 50 22.02 20.84 -13.50
C GLN A 50 21.40 20.50 -12.14
N ARG A 51 20.11 20.14 -12.11
CA ARG A 51 19.43 19.73 -10.86
C ARG A 51 19.92 18.38 -10.38
N ILE A 52 20.18 17.44 -11.30
CA ILE A 52 20.76 16.13 -10.99
C ILE A 52 22.16 16.31 -10.40
N GLU A 53 23.00 17.17 -10.99
CA GLU A 53 24.33 17.49 -10.45
C GLU A 53 24.26 18.16 -9.07
N ALA A 54 23.34 19.11 -8.89
CA ALA A 54 23.12 19.76 -7.59
C ALA A 54 22.64 18.78 -6.52
N TRP A 55 21.77 17.83 -6.88
CA TRP A 55 21.34 16.75 -5.99
C TRP A 55 22.51 15.80 -5.67
N ALA A 56 23.26 15.33 -6.67
CA ALA A 56 24.41 14.45 -6.48
C ALA A 56 25.49 15.10 -5.59
N THR A 57 25.71 16.41 -5.73
CA THR A 57 26.64 17.17 -4.88
C THR A 57 26.13 17.28 -3.45
N ALA A 58 24.83 17.52 -3.25
CA ALA A 58 24.23 17.55 -1.92
C ALA A 58 24.29 16.17 -1.24
N ASP A 59 24.09 15.10 -1.99
CA ASP A 59 24.14 13.71 -1.51
C ASP A 59 25.58 13.34 -1.09
N ALA A 60 26.57 13.66 -1.93
CA ALA A 60 27.99 13.45 -1.62
C ALA A 60 28.45 14.23 -0.37
N ASN A 61 27.91 15.44 -0.15
CA ASN A 61 28.16 16.22 1.07
C ASN A 61 27.62 15.53 2.33
N VAL A 62 26.46 14.87 2.24
CA VAL A 62 25.92 14.06 3.34
C VAL A 62 26.84 12.87 3.61
N ASP A 63 27.28 12.14 2.59
CA ASP A 63 28.18 11.00 2.76
C ASP A 63 29.51 11.40 3.40
N GLN A 64 30.08 12.55 3.02
CA GLN A 64 31.28 13.10 3.67
C GLN A 64 31.04 13.48 5.13
N LEU A 65 29.90 14.11 5.44
CA LEU A 65 29.52 14.44 6.82
C LEU A 65 29.33 13.17 7.67
N LEU A 66 28.75 12.12 7.11
CA LEU A 66 28.57 10.83 7.78
C LEU A 66 29.92 10.14 8.02
N ALA A 67 30.85 10.22 7.05
CA ALA A 67 32.20 9.67 7.18
C ALA A 67 33.06 10.42 8.21
N ALA A 68 32.79 11.71 8.46
CA ALA A 68 33.54 12.54 9.41
C ALA A 68 33.26 12.23 10.90
N GLY A 69 32.22 11.45 11.22
CA GLY A 69 31.96 10.87 12.54
C GLY A 69 31.56 11.82 13.70
N ASN A 70 31.90 13.11 13.62
CA ASN A 70 31.70 14.12 14.68
C ASN A 70 30.67 15.21 14.31
N VAL A 71 29.57 14.84 13.66
CA VAL A 71 28.56 15.79 13.17
C VAL A 71 27.35 15.84 14.12
N SER A 72 26.91 17.05 14.49
CA SER A 72 25.77 17.21 15.38
C SER A 72 24.46 16.75 14.71
N LYS A 73 23.50 16.32 15.53
CA LYS A 73 22.18 15.84 15.07
C LYS A 73 21.42 16.90 14.24
N SER A 74 21.64 18.19 14.51
CA SER A 74 21.07 19.30 13.75
C SER A 74 21.70 19.46 12.36
N GLU A 75 23.02 19.32 12.26
CA GLU A 75 23.75 19.45 10.99
C GLU A 75 23.42 18.31 10.03
N ARG A 76 23.36 17.07 10.56
CA ARG A 76 22.95 15.91 9.77
C ARG A 76 21.51 16.04 9.26
N LYS A 77 20.59 16.48 10.11
CA LYS A 77 19.18 16.69 9.73
C LYS A 77 19.03 17.81 8.70
N ALA A 78 19.82 18.88 8.81
CA ALA A 78 19.84 19.96 7.83
C ALA A 78 20.36 19.49 6.47
N ALA A 79 21.44 18.71 6.45
CA ALA A 79 22.01 18.15 5.22
C ALA A 79 21.07 17.14 4.55
N GLU A 80 20.47 16.22 5.31
CA GLU A 80 19.42 15.28 4.81
C GLU A 80 18.19 16.02 4.26
N THR A 81 17.83 17.16 4.85
CA THR A 81 16.72 18.01 4.36
C THR A 81 17.09 18.71 3.06
N ALA A 82 18.32 19.21 2.94
CA ALA A 82 18.83 19.82 1.71
C ALA A 82 18.86 18.83 0.54
N VAL A 83 19.27 17.57 0.77
CA VAL A 83 19.20 16.50 -0.23
C VAL A 83 17.76 16.24 -0.65
N LYS A 84 16.82 16.11 0.30
CA LYS A 84 15.40 15.89 -0.01
C LYS A 84 14.80 17.05 -0.82
N ASP A 85 15.18 18.29 -0.51
CA ASP A 85 14.68 19.45 -1.24
C ASP A 85 15.32 19.61 -2.62
N ALA A 86 16.60 19.23 -2.78
CA ALA A 86 17.24 19.11 -4.09
C ALA A 86 16.61 17.98 -4.92
N GLN A 87 16.34 16.83 -4.31
CA GLN A 87 15.67 15.67 -4.95
C GLN A 87 14.25 16.03 -5.43
N LYS A 88 13.45 16.72 -4.61
CA LYS A 88 12.13 17.22 -5.02
C LYS A 88 12.22 18.17 -6.20
N LYS A 89 13.33 18.89 -6.34
CA LYS A 89 13.58 19.73 -7.50
C LYS A 89 13.94 18.86 -8.70
N VAL A 90 14.80 17.85 -8.65
CA VAL A 90 15.18 17.06 -9.84
C VAL A 90 14.00 16.60 -10.72
N ALA A 91 12.92 16.11 -10.12
CA ALA A 91 11.72 15.71 -10.84
C ALA A 91 10.47 16.33 -10.20
N PRO A 92 10.01 17.50 -10.65
CA PRO A 92 8.74 18.04 -10.19
C PRO A 92 7.63 17.09 -10.64
N ASN A 93 6.94 16.45 -9.68
CA ASN A 93 5.87 15.52 -9.98
C ASN A 93 4.68 16.30 -10.57
N PRO A 94 4.38 16.17 -11.87
CA PRO A 94 3.34 16.98 -12.53
C PRO A 94 1.94 16.68 -11.98
N LEU A 95 1.77 15.51 -11.36
CA LEU A 95 0.54 15.10 -10.70
C LEU A 95 0.47 15.54 -9.22
N ALA A 96 1.50 16.18 -8.67
CA ALA A 96 1.50 16.60 -7.26
C ALA A 96 0.35 17.58 -6.93
N ALA A 97 -0.06 18.41 -7.89
CA ALA A 97 -1.22 19.29 -7.73
C ALA A 97 -2.56 18.52 -7.74
N TRP A 98 -2.57 17.31 -8.30
CA TRP A 98 -3.73 16.44 -8.43
C TRP A 98 -3.77 15.37 -7.32
N MET A 99 -2.65 15.14 -6.63
CA MET A 99 -2.55 14.24 -5.47
C MET A 99 -2.82 14.97 -4.17
N GLY A 100 -4.10 15.13 -3.83
CA GLY A 100 -4.52 15.60 -2.51
C GLY A 100 -4.43 14.47 -1.49
N LYS A 101 -3.71 14.70 -0.39
CA LYS A 101 -3.75 13.81 0.79
C LYS A 101 -4.70 14.38 1.82
N THR A 102 -5.50 13.53 2.46
CA THR A 102 -6.23 13.90 3.66
C THR A 102 -5.24 14.20 4.79
N SER A 103 -5.58 15.18 5.62
CA SER A 103 -4.79 15.56 6.79
C SER A 103 -5.42 15.00 8.06
N GLY A 104 -4.64 14.93 9.14
CA GLY A 104 -5.14 14.46 10.42
C GLY A 104 -6.08 15.49 11.06
N TRP A 105 -7.08 15.03 11.81
CA TRP A 105 -8.05 15.89 12.49
C TRP A 105 -8.33 15.42 13.92
N LYS A 106 -8.77 16.35 14.77
CA LYS A 106 -9.08 16.13 16.19
C LYS A 106 -10.55 16.45 16.50
N ASP A 107 -10.92 17.72 16.40
CA ASP A 107 -12.25 18.19 16.83
C ASP A 107 -13.24 18.39 15.67
N ASP A 108 -12.75 18.76 14.47
CA ASP A 108 -13.58 18.96 13.28
C ASP A 108 -13.12 18.06 12.12
N PRO A 109 -13.95 17.09 11.68
CA PRO A 109 -13.64 16.23 10.53
C PRO A 109 -13.43 16.99 9.21
N ARG A 110 -13.94 18.21 9.08
CA ARG A 110 -13.75 19.04 7.89
C ARG A 110 -12.29 19.41 7.68
N LEU A 111 -11.51 19.48 8.76
CA LEU A 111 -10.08 19.76 8.69
C LEU A 111 -9.30 18.68 7.94
N ALA A 112 -9.82 17.44 7.87
CA ALA A 112 -9.23 16.38 7.07
C ALA A 112 -9.14 16.71 5.57
N PHE A 113 -9.98 17.63 5.10
CA PHE A 113 -10.04 18.07 3.71
C PHE A 113 -9.22 19.35 3.43
N VAL A 114 -8.33 19.72 4.35
CA VAL A 114 -7.47 20.91 4.22
C VAL A 114 -6.01 20.48 4.32
N ASP A 115 -5.22 20.80 3.29
CA ASP A 115 -3.77 20.56 3.26
C ASP A 115 -3.06 21.42 4.32
N SER A 116 -1.83 21.06 4.69
CA SER A 116 -0.96 21.81 5.62
C SER A 116 -0.73 23.28 5.21
N LYS A 117 -1.07 23.66 3.97
CA LYS A 117 -1.01 25.02 3.42
C LYS A 117 -2.38 25.73 3.36
N GLY A 118 -3.42 25.19 3.98
CA GLY A 118 -4.76 25.79 4.01
C GLY A 118 -5.57 25.63 2.71
N ARG A 119 -5.14 24.76 1.78
CA ARG A 119 -5.82 24.52 0.51
C ARG A 119 -6.82 23.37 0.63
N SER A 120 -7.98 23.50 0.02
CA SER A 120 -8.97 22.41 -0.04
C SER A 120 -8.42 21.23 -0.85
N THR A 121 -8.41 20.05 -0.24
CA THR A 121 -8.02 18.79 -0.90
C THR A 121 -9.21 18.13 -1.60
N VAL A 122 -10.43 18.68 -1.43
CA VAL A 122 -11.67 18.16 -2.04
C VAL A 122 -11.57 18.13 -3.56
N VAL A 123 -11.05 19.20 -4.17
CA VAL A 123 -10.90 19.27 -5.64
C VAL A 123 -9.94 18.20 -6.15
N ALA A 124 -8.86 17.95 -5.42
CA ALA A 124 -7.88 16.93 -5.78
C ALA A 124 -8.41 15.50 -5.56
N LEU A 125 -9.21 15.27 -4.51
CA LEU A 125 -9.91 14.00 -4.30
C LEU A 125 -10.94 13.74 -5.40
N LEU A 126 -11.74 14.76 -5.75
CA LEU A 126 -12.74 14.65 -6.82
C LEU A 126 -12.07 14.40 -8.17
N SER A 127 -10.97 15.08 -8.49
CA SER A 127 -10.24 14.84 -9.73
C SER A 127 -9.62 13.44 -9.77
N LEU A 128 -9.08 12.95 -8.63
CA LEU A 128 -8.60 11.58 -8.49
C LEU A 128 -9.71 10.55 -8.72
N PHE A 129 -10.84 10.66 -8.03
CA PHE A 129 -11.96 9.72 -8.21
C PHE A 129 -12.58 9.82 -9.60
N THR A 130 -12.62 11.00 -10.21
CA THR A 130 -13.07 11.15 -11.59
C THR A 130 -12.12 10.45 -12.55
N GLY A 131 -10.81 10.66 -12.41
CA GLY A 131 -9.80 9.97 -13.23
C GLY A 131 -9.85 8.46 -13.08
N MET A 132 -9.94 7.99 -11.83
CA MET A 132 -10.06 6.56 -11.50
C MET A 132 -11.39 5.97 -12.02
N GLY A 133 -12.48 6.72 -11.92
CA GLY A 133 -13.80 6.35 -12.42
C GLY A 133 -13.85 6.27 -13.93
N CYS A 134 -13.17 7.17 -14.64
CA CYS A 134 -12.99 7.09 -16.10
C CYS A 134 -12.18 5.85 -16.49
N LEU A 135 -11.04 5.62 -15.80
CA LEU A 135 -10.16 4.49 -16.06
C LEU A 135 -10.86 3.14 -15.86
N PHE A 136 -11.47 2.94 -14.69
CA PHE A 136 -12.19 1.71 -14.38
C PHE A 136 -13.54 1.62 -15.10
N GLY A 137 -14.20 2.74 -15.38
CA GLY A 137 -15.43 2.81 -16.17
C GLY A 137 -15.22 2.37 -17.61
N LEU A 138 -14.12 2.80 -18.25
CA LEU A 138 -13.72 2.30 -19.57
C LEU A 138 -13.49 0.78 -19.55
N GLY A 139 -12.72 0.28 -18.58
CA GLY A 139 -12.51 -1.16 -18.42
C GLY A 139 -13.81 -1.94 -18.18
N ALA A 140 -14.70 -1.40 -17.36
CA ALA A 140 -16.00 -2.00 -17.07
C ALA A 140 -16.95 -1.98 -18.29
N TRP A 141 -16.93 -0.91 -19.10
CA TRP A 141 -17.69 -0.81 -20.35
C TRP A 141 -17.30 -1.90 -21.35
N PHE A 142 -15.99 -2.10 -21.53
CA PHE A 142 -15.47 -3.17 -22.40
C PHE A 142 -15.73 -4.58 -21.87
N LEU A 143 -15.82 -4.75 -20.55
CA LEU A 143 -16.25 -6.00 -19.92
C LEU A 143 -17.77 -6.26 -20.09
N GLY A 144 -18.49 -5.42 -20.84
CA GLY A 144 -19.92 -5.56 -21.08
C GLY A 144 -20.77 -5.27 -19.83
N ARG A 145 -20.22 -4.55 -18.85
CA ARG A 145 -20.92 -4.27 -17.61
C ARG A 145 -21.90 -3.12 -17.78
N ARG A 146 -22.93 -3.15 -16.96
CA ARG A 146 -24.01 -2.16 -16.91
C ARG A 146 -23.50 -0.81 -16.38
N MET A 147 -23.21 0.13 -17.27
CA MET A 147 -22.65 1.45 -16.91
C MET A 147 -23.62 2.30 -16.10
N ASP A 148 -24.92 2.11 -16.31
CA ASP A 148 -26.01 2.72 -15.55
C ASP A 148 -25.95 2.36 -14.06
N GLN A 149 -25.40 1.20 -13.73
CA GLN A 149 -25.20 0.75 -12.34
C GLN A 149 -23.77 0.98 -11.86
N PHE A 150 -22.79 0.85 -12.75
CA PHE A 150 -21.38 0.98 -12.40
C PHE A 150 -21.02 2.40 -11.91
N ILE A 151 -21.45 3.45 -12.63
CA ILE A 151 -21.11 4.84 -12.28
C ILE A 151 -21.62 5.22 -10.88
N PRO A 152 -22.93 5.07 -10.55
CA PRO A 152 -23.42 5.38 -9.21
C PRO A 152 -22.81 4.46 -8.14
N GLY A 153 -22.58 3.18 -8.46
CA GLY A 153 -21.90 2.25 -7.57
C GLY A 153 -20.47 2.68 -7.24
N PHE A 154 -19.68 3.09 -8.24
CA PHE A 154 -18.31 3.55 -8.09
C PHE A 154 -18.24 4.86 -7.29
N ALA A 155 -19.17 5.80 -7.54
CA ALA A 155 -19.27 7.02 -6.76
C ALA A 155 -19.54 6.73 -5.28
N CYS A 156 -20.46 5.80 -4.99
CA CYS A 156 -20.74 5.37 -3.62
C CYS A 156 -19.53 4.67 -2.96
N LEU A 157 -18.84 3.77 -3.67
CA LEU A 157 -17.61 3.14 -3.18
C LEU A 157 -16.50 4.16 -2.91
N SER A 158 -16.36 5.17 -3.76
CA SER A 158 -15.40 6.26 -3.58
C SER A 158 -15.70 7.05 -2.30
N LEU A 159 -16.97 7.36 -2.05
CA LEU A 159 -17.40 8.03 -0.82
C LEU A 159 -17.13 7.18 0.42
N LEU A 160 -17.39 5.87 0.36
CA LEU A 160 -17.08 4.95 1.46
C LEU A 160 -15.57 4.83 1.71
N ALA A 161 -14.75 4.85 0.66
CA ALA A 161 -13.29 4.86 0.78
C ALA A 161 -12.79 6.16 1.43
N VAL A 162 -13.33 7.32 1.04
CA VAL A 162 -13.04 8.61 1.70
C VAL A 162 -13.47 8.56 3.17
N LEU A 163 -14.65 8.03 3.46
CA LEU A 163 -15.14 7.92 4.83
C LEU A 163 -14.19 7.06 5.69
N ALA A 164 -13.78 5.89 5.20
CA ALA A 164 -12.83 5.02 5.90
C ALA A 164 -11.48 5.73 6.13
N GLN A 165 -10.99 6.47 5.14
CA GLN A 165 -9.74 7.24 5.25
C GLN A 165 -9.86 8.38 6.28
N VAL A 166 -10.95 9.14 6.24
CA VAL A 166 -11.22 10.23 7.20
C VAL A 166 -11.31 9.68 8.62
N LEU A 167 -11.99 8.54 8.82
CA LEU A 167 -12.03 7.88 10.13
C LEU A 167 -10.62 7.48 10.59
N ALA A 168 -9.80 6.92 9.70
CA ALA A 168 -8.42 6.54 9.99
C ALA A 168 -7.50 7.73 10.34
N ASP A 169 -7.76 8.91 9.76
CA ASP A 169 -6.95 10.11 9.96
C ASP A 169 -7.24 10.86 11.27
N HIS A 170 -8.20 10.41 12.07
CA HIS A 170 -8.44 10.97 13.39
C HIS A 170 -7.22 10.76 14.32
N GLU A 171 -6.83 11.77 15.10
CA GLU A 171 -5.59 11.79 15.89
C GLU A 171 -5.44 10.57 16.82
N LEU A 172 -6.50 10.20 17.55
CA LEU A 172 -6.49 9.04 18.44
C LEU A 172 -6.34 7.72 17.68
N ILE A 173 -7.06 7.58 16.58
CA ILE A 173 -7.08 6.35 15.77
C ILE A 173 -5.71 6.14 15.12
N LYS A 174 -5.12 7.22 14.62
CA LYS A 174 -3.76 7.25 14.08
C LYS A 174 -2.72 6.95 15.14
N HIS A 175 -2.92 7.40 16.38
CA HIS A 175 -2.03 7.07 17.50
C HIS A 175 -2.00 5.57 17.80
N PHE A 176 -3.16 4.89 17.71
CA PHE A 176 -3.24 3.43 17.88
C PHE A 176 -2.79 2.63 16.66
N GLY A 177 -2.37 3.28 15.56
CA GLY A 177 -1.94 2.60 14.34
C GLY A 177 -3.08 1.89 13.59
N LEU A 178 -4.33 2.30 13.82
CA LEU A 178 -5.50 1.71 13.17
C LEU A 178 -5.61 2.24 11.73
N GLU A 179 -5.29 1.40 10.75
CA GLU A 179 -5.26 1.79 9.35
C GLU A 179 -6.66 1.91 8.70
N TYR A 180 -6.71 2.59 7.56
CA TYR A 180 -7.91 2.74 6.73
C TYR A 180 -8.54 1.41 6.33
N ALA A 181 -7.74 0.35 6.19
CA ALA A 181 -8.23 -0.99 5.86
C ALA A 181 -9.16 -1.54 6.95
N LEU A 182 -8.86 -1.28 8.23
CA LEU A 182 -9.73 -1.66 9.35
C LEU A 182 -11.08 -0.97 9.23
N TRP A 183 -11.06 0.35 9.02
CA TRP A 183 -12.28 1.15 8.93
C TRP A 183 -13.11 0.79 7.70
N ALA A 184 -12.47 0.50 6.57
CA ALA A 184 -13.16 -0.01 5.38
C ALA A 184 -13.87 -1.34 5.67
N LEU A 185 -13.20 -2.25 6.40
CA LEU A 185 -13.79 -3.53 6.80
C LEU A 185 -14.96 -3.34 7.77
N VAL A 186 -14.79 -2.52 8.82
CA VAL A 186 -15.83 -2.25 9.83
C VAL A 186 -17.06 -1.59 9.18
N VAL A 187 -16.86 -0.55 8.38
CA VAL A 187 -17.95 0.14 7.66
C VAL A 187 -18.65 -0.82 6.71
N GLY A 188 -17.89 -1.61 5.94
CA GLY A 188 -18.46 -2.62 5.04
C GLY A 188 -19.27 -3.70 5.78
N LEU A 189 -18.76 -4.17 6.93
CA LEU A 189 -19.44 -5.14 7.78
C LEU A 189 -20.75 -4.58 8.35
N ILE A 190 -20.74 -3.34 8.83
CA ILE A 190 -21.94 -2.66 9.35
C ILE A 190 -22.98 -2.55 8.23
N ILE A 191 -22.60 -2.06 7.05
CA ILE A 191 -23.52 -1.93 5.91
C ILE A 191 -24.09 -3.29 5.51
N SER A 192 -23.24 -4.31 5.39
CA SER A 192 -23.65 -5.66 4.99
C SER A 192 -24.62 -6.32 5.98
N ASN A 193 -24.50 -6.01 7.28
CA ASN A 193 -25.37 -6.59 8.32
C ASN A 193 -26.62 -5.77 8.62
N THR A 194 -26.68 -4.49 8.21
CA THR A 194 -27.81 -3.60 8.54
C THR A 194 -28.77 -3.43 7.37
N VAL A 195 -28.27 -2.95 6.23
CA VAL A 195 -29.07 -2.61 5.05
C VAL A 195 -28.87 -3.61 3.91
N GLY A 196 -27.84 -4.44 4.00
CA GLY A 196 -27.40 -5.31 2.90
C GLY A 196 -26.78 -4.52 1.76
N THR A 197 -26.11 -5.21 0.84
CA THR A 197 -25.45 -4.58 -0.30
C THR A 197 -26.48 -4.27 -1.40
N PRO A 198 -26.75 -2.98 -1.72
CA PRO A 198 -27.74 -2.64 -2.75
C PRO A 198 -27.34 -3.18 -4.12
N SER A 199 -28.34 -3.52 -4.95
CA SER A 199 -28.12 -4.11 -6.28
C SER A 199 -27.30 -3.22 -7.22
N PHE A 200 -27.48 -1.90 -7.16
CA PHE A 200 -26.69 -0.95 -7.95
C PHE A 200 -25.20 -0.93 -7.55
N LEU A 201 -24.88 -1.28 -6.29
CA LEU A 201 -23.51 -1.34 -5.80
C LEU A 201 -22.77 -2.56 -6.34
N MET A 202 -23.49 -3.66 -6.61
CA MET A 202 -22.88 -4.93 -7.05
C MET A 202 -22.11 -4.81 -8.36
N ALA A 203 -22.56 -3.93 -9.28
CA ALA A 203 -21.84 -3.66 -10.52
C ALA A 203 -20.44 -3.06 -10.28
N ALA A 204 -20.28 -2.30 -9.20
CA ALA A 204 -19.03 -1.65 -8.83
C ALA A 204 -18.21 -2.47 -7.81
N VAL A 205 -18.79 -3.38 -7.03
CA VAL A 205 -18.07 -4.22 -6.04
C VAL A 205 -17.29 -5.35 -6.74
N SER A 206 -16.27 -4.96 -7.50
CA SER A 206 -15.48 -5.83 -8.35
C SER A 206 -14.07 -5.98 -7.82
N THR A 207 -14.00 -6.62 -6.65
CA THR A 207 -12.77 -6.81 -5.87
C THR A 207 -11.62 -7.38 -6.72
N GLU A 208 -11.89 -8.40 -7.53
CA GLU A 208 -10.88 -9.03 -8.39
C GLU A 208 -10.34 -8.07 -9.46
N PHE A 209 -11.21 -7.29 -10.10
CA PHE A 209 -10.83 -6.30 -11.11
C PHE A 209 -9.91 -5.23 -10.51
N TYR A 210 -10.29 -4.64 -9.37
CA TYR A 210 -9.47 -3.61 -8.72
C TYR A 210 -8.14 -4.15 -8.18
N ILE A 211 -8.15 -5.34 -7.56
CA ILE A 211 -6.92 -5.92 -7.02
C ILE A 211 -5.96 -6.29 -8.14
N LYS A 212 -6.43 -6.90 -9.24
CA LYS A 212 -5.57 -7.24 -10.38
C LYS A 212 -4.94 -6.00 -10.98
N THR A 213 -5.73 -4.94 -11.24
CA THR A 213 -5.18 -3.67 -11.74
C THR A 213 -4.17 -3.07 -10.77
N GLY A 214 -4.49 -3.05 -9.47
CA GLY A 214 -3.58 -2.57 -8.43
C GLY A 214 -2.28 -3.36 -8.37
N LEU A 215 -2.34 -4.69 -8.52
CA LEU A 215 -1.15 -5.56 -8.53
C LEU A 215 -0.23 -5.29 -9.70
N VAL A 216 -0.79 -5.11 -10.91
CA VAL A 216 0.03 -4.81 -12.10
C VAL A 216 0.66 -3.42 -11.98
N LEU A 217 -0.11 -2.43 -11.51
CA LEU A 217 0.41 -1.08 -11.24
C LEU A 217 1.51 -1.09 -10.18
N LEU A 218 1.32 -1.85 -9.10
CA LEU A 218 2.30 -1.98 -8.02
C LEU A 218 3.56 -2.68 -8.52
N GLY A 219 3.44 -3.77 -9.28
CA GLY A 219 4.58 -4.44 -9.91
C GLY A 219 5.36 -3.50 -10.84
N ALA A 220 4.67 -2.61 -11.54
CA ALA A 220 5.30 -1.64 -12.42
C ALA A 220 5.93 -0.44 -11.70
N GLU A 221 5.37 0.02 -10.57
CA GLU A 221 6.02 1.02 -9.71
C GLU A 221 7.36 0.50 -9.17
N VAL A 222 7.40 -0.80 -8.86
CA VAL A 222 8.44 -1.44 -8.06
C VAL A 222 9.74 -1.72 -8.82
N LEU A 223 9.76 -1.68 -10.15
CA LEU A 223 10.61 -2.63 -10.86
C LEU A 223 12.14 -2.44 -10.75
N PHE A 224 12.72 -1.24 -10.59
CA PHE A 224 14.21 -1.15 -10.54
C PHE A 224 14.82 -0.01 -9.71
N HIS A 225 14.17 1.16 -9.62
CA HIS A 225 14.83 2.35 -9.07
C HIS A 225 14.99 2.32 -7.53
N ARG A 226 13.96 1.84 -6.81
CA ARG A 226 14.01 1.76 -5.34
C ARG A 226 14.91 0.64 -4.82
N LEU A 227 15.01 -0.47 -5.55
CA LEU A 227 15.89 -1.60 -5.20
C LEU A 227 17.38 -1.22 -5.26
N LEU A 228 17.78 -0.47 -6.29
CA LEU A 228 19.17 -0.02 -6.45
C LEU A 228 19.55 1.09 -5.46
N ALA A 229 18.61 1.98 -5.11
CA ALA A 229 18.85 3.07 -4.18
C ALA A 229 19.09 2.63 -2.72
N LEU A 230 18.71 1.40 -2.35
CA LEU A 230 18.74 0.89 -0.96
C LEU A 230 19.94 -0.05 -0.69
N GLY A 231 20.75 -0.34 -1.70
CA GLY A 231 22.00 -1.08 -1.59
C GLY A 231 21.84 -2.56 -1.21
N LEU A 232 22.97 -3.20 -0.87
CA LEU A 232 23.07 -4.62 -0.52
C LEU A 232 22.13 -5.07 0.62
N PRO A 233 21.98 -4.34 1.74
CA PRO A 233 21.17 -4.79 2.87
C PRO A 233 19.68 -4.95 2.54
N GLY A 234 19.13 -4.05 1.72
CA GLY A 234 17.74 -4.14 1.27
C GLY A 234 17.50 -5.37 0.40
N VAL A 235 18.46 -5.71 -0.46
CA VAL A 235 18.42 -6.94 -1.28
C VAL A 235 18.47 -8.19 -0.40
N PHE A 236 19.30 -8.24 0.65
CA PHE A 236 19.37 -9.40 1.55
C PHE A 236 18.08 -9.62 2.32
N VAL A 237 17.52 -8.58 2.95
CA VAL A 237 16.27 -8.70 3.74
C VAL A 237 15.09 -9.06 2.83
N SER A 238 14.98 -8.41 1.68
CA SER A 238 13.95 -8.73 0.71
C SER A 238 14.15 -10.14 0.14
N TRP A 239 15.29 -10.46 -0.46
CA TRP A 239 15.44 -11.65 -1.31
C TRP A 239 15.76 -12.95 -0.59
N ILE A 240 16.19 -12.88 0.65
CA ILE A 240 16.50 -14.07 1.44
C ILE A 240 15.52 -14.22 2.58
N VAL A 241 15.38 -13.19 3.43
CA VAL A 241 14.57 -13.31 4.65
C VAL A 241 13.08 -13.46 4.30
N THR A 242 12.55 -12.66 3.38
CA THR A 242 11.11 -12.67 3.06
C THR A 242 10.64 -14.03 2.53
N PRO A 243 11.27 -14.65 1.50
CA PRO A 243 10.89 -15.99 1.06
C PRO A 243 11.07 -17.06 2.14
N ILE A 244 12.14 -16.99 2.95
CA ILE A 244 12.37 -17.94 4.04
C ILE A 244 11.23 -17.87 5.07
N VAL A 245 10.87 -16.66 5.51
CA VAL A 245 9.77 -16.46 6.47
C VAL A 245 8.47 -16.96 5.85
N LEU A 246 8.13 -16.55 4.64
CA LEU A 246 6.91 -16.98 3.95
C LEU A 246 6.78 -18.51 3.84
N ILE A 247 7.85 -19.18 3.38
CA ILE A 247 7.85 -20.63 3.19
C ILE A 247 7.79 -21.33 4.55
N SER A 248 8.58 -20.87 5.52
CA SER A 248 8.63 -21.49 6.85
C SER A 248 7.31 -21.34 7.60
N THR A 249 6.68 -20.17 7.57
CA THR A 249 5.36 -19.95 8.21
C THR A 249 4.27 -20.73 7.50
N PHE A 250 4.30 -20.82 6.17
CA PHE A 250 3.34 -21.63 5.42
C PHE A 250 3.45 -23.11 5.78
N ILE A 251 4.67 -23.66 5.79
CA ILE A 251 4.95 -25.05 6.20
C ILE A 251 4.51 -25.27 7.65
N PHE A 252 4.82 -24.34 8.55
CA PHE A 252 4.41 -24.41 9.95
C PHE A 252 2.88 -24.46 10.09
N GLY A 253 2.16 -23.58 9.39
CA GLY A 253 0.69 -23.57 9.37
C GLY A 253 0.08 -24.86 8.81
N GLN A 254 0.71 -25.47 7.79
CA GLN A 254 0.23 -26.72 7.20
C GLN A 254 0.56 -27.95 8.05
N ARG A 255 1.78 -28.05 8.58
CA ARG A 255 2.29 -29.27 9.23
C ARG A 255 2.05 -29.30 10.73
N VAL A 256 2.16 -28.15 11.40
CA VAL A 256 2.07 -28.04 12.86
C VAL A 256 0.67 -27.63 13.27
N LEU A 257 0.18 -26.49 12.76
CA LEU A 257 -1.16 -26.00 13.08
C LEU A 257 -2.28 -26.73 12.34
N LYS A 258 -1.95 -27.46 11.27
CA LYS A 258 -2.88 -28.24 10.43
C LYS A 258 -4.08 -27.41 9.96
N MET A 259 -3.81 -26.19 9.49
CA MET A 259 -4.83 -25.29 8.98
C MET A 259 -5.59 -25.92 7.80
N SER A 260 -6.91 -26.05 7.94
CA SER A 260 -7.76 -26.72 6.94
C SER A 260 -7.83 -26.00 5.59
N SER A 261 -7.59 -24.69 5.56
CA SER A 261 -7.56 -23.90 4.33
C SER A 261 -6.12 -23.50 3.96
N PRO A 262 -5.57 -24.05 2.86
CA PRO A 262 -4.26 -23.65 2.36
C PRO A 262 -4.21 -22.21 1.86
N SER A 263 -5.30 -21.69 1.27
CA SER A 263 -5.38 -20.30 0.82
C SER A 263 -5.32 -19.33 2.00
N LEU A 264 -6.07 -19.59 3.08
CA LEU A 264 -6.00 -18.78 4.30
C LEU A 264 -4.58 -18.76 4.89
N ASN A 265 -3.94 -19.93 4.99
CA ASN A 265 -2.57 -20.04 5.52
C ASN A 265 -1.57 -19.27 4.64
N MET A 266 -1.72 -19.33 3.31
CA MET A 266 -0.88 -18.55 2.39
C MET A 266 -1.08 -17.05 2.59
N VAL A 267 -2.33 -16.58 2.69
CA VAL A 267 -2.65 -15.16 2.91
C VAL A 267 -2.06 -14.66 4.23
N ILE A 268 -2.22 -15.40 5.33
CA ILE A 268 -1.64 -15.05 6.63
C ILE A 268 -0.10 -15.08 6.58
N SER A 269 0.48 -16.09 5.94
CA SER A 269 1.94 -16.20 5.79
C SER A 269 2.52 -15.04 4.98
N ALA A 270 1.85 -14.62 3.91
CA ALA A 270 2.27 -13.49 3.09
C ALA A 270 2.07 -12.14 3.81
N ASP A 271 0.99 -12.00 4.56
CA ASP A 271 0.73 -10.85 5.42
C ASP A 271 1.89 -10.62 6.39
N MET A 272 2.25 -11.65 7.16
CA MET A 272 3.30 -11.60 8.19
C MET A 272 4.73 -11.50 7.65
N SER A 273 5.01 -12.01 6.45
CA SER A 273 6.38 -12.10 5.92
C SER A 273 6.80 -10.88 5.10
N VAL A 274 5.83 -10.14 4.57
CA VAL A 274 6.07 -9.02 3.65
C VAL A 274 5.72 -7.69 4.32
N CYS A 275 4.51 -7.18 4.11
CA CYS A 275 4.14 -5.82 4.48
C CYS A 275 2.70 -5.71 5.02
N GLY A 276 2.15 -6.79 5.55
CA GLY A 276 0.79 -6.80 6.08
C GLY A 276 -0.28 -6.81 4.99
N VAL A 277 -1.29 -5.97 5.20
CA VAL A 277 -2.58 -6.01 4.48
C VAL A 277 -2.43 -5.99 2.96
N SER A 278 -1.51 -5.21 2.41
CA SER A 278 -1.29 -5.16 0.95
C SER A 278 -0.80 -6.50 0.38
N ALA A 279 0.08 -7.20 1.10
CA ALA A 279 0.54 -8.54 0.73
C ALA A 279 -0.56 -9.58 0.90
N ALA A 280 -1.37 -9.48 1.95
CA ALA A 280 -2.55 -10.32 2.14
C ALA A 280 -3.53 -10.20 0.95
N ILE A 281 -3.84 -8.97 0.54
CA ILE A 281 -4.74 -8.69 -0.60
C ILE A 281 -4.16 -9.24 -1.92
N ALA A 282 -2.88 -8.99 -2.18
CA ALA A 282 -2.21 -9.43 -3.40
C ALA A 282 -2.14 -10.97 -3.49
N THR A 283 -1.75 -11.64 -2.41
CA THR A 283 -1.67 -13.10 -2.38
C THR A 283 -3.02 -13.77 -2.33
N ALA A 284 -4.04 -13.18 -1.70
CA ALA A 284 -5.42 -13.65 -1.75
C ALA A 284 -5.95 -13.70 -3.18
N ALA A 285 -5.64 -12.68 -4.00
CA ALA A 285 -5.99 -12.71 -5.42
C ALA A 285 -5.20 -13.77 -6.19
N ALA A 286 -3.91 -13.93 -5.89
CA ALA A 286 -3.05 -14.92 -6.55
C ALA A 286 -3.47 -16.37 -6.26
N CYS A 287 -3.81 -16.71 -5.01
CA CYS A 287 -4.24 -18.05 -4.61
C CYS A 287 -5.76 -18.26 -4.65
N LYS A 288 -6.52 -17.26 -5.12
CA LYS A 288 -7.99 -17.26 -5.18
C LYS A 288 -8.64 -17.56 -3.83
N ALA A 289 -8.11 -16.95 -2.77
CA ALA A 289 -8.66 -17.05 -1.43
C ALA A 289 -10.09 -16.50 -1.35
N LYS A 290 -10.88 -17.02 -0.42
CA LYS A 290 -12.25 -16.53 -0.20
C LYS A 290 -12.22 -15.14 0.44
N LYS A 291 -13.27 -14.34 0.21
CA LYS A 291 -13.38 -12.98 0.76
C LYS A 291 -13.37 -12.99 2.28
N GLU A 292 -13.95 -14.02 2.89
CA GLU A 292 -13.99 -14.21 4.34
C GLU A 292 -12.60 -14.54 4.90
N GLU A 293 -11.79 -15.31 4.16
CA GLU A 293 -10.41 -15.64 4.53
C GLU A 293 -9.50 -14.41 4.51
N LEU A 294 -9.63 -13.57 3.48
CA LEU A 294 -8.94 -12.29 3.41
C LEU A 294 -9.35 -11.36 4.56
N SER A 295 -10.64 -11.24 4.83
CA SER A 295 -11.15 -10.40 5.91
C SER A 295 -10.65 -10.87 7.28
N LEU A 296 -10.61 -12.19 7.50
CA LEU A 296 -10.05 -12.79 8.72
C LEU A 296 -8.56 -12.51 8.86
N ALA A 297 -7.77 -12.69 7.79
CA ALA A 297 -6.34 -12.42 7.79
C ALA A 297 -6.03 -10.95 8.11
N ILE A 298 -6.74 -10.01 7.47
CA ILE A 298 -6.61 -8.57 7.73
C ILE A 298 -6.94 -8.24 9.19
N GLY A 299 -8.05 -8.78 9.71
CA GLY A 299 -8.43 -8.58 11.11
C GLY A 299 -7.38 -9.08 12.10
N LEU A 300 -6.80 -10.25 11.83
CA LEU A 300 -5.71 -10.83 12.63
C LEU A 300 -4.45 -9.95 12.59
N SER A 301 -4.04 -9.56 11.38
CA SER A 301 -2.88 -8.70 11.12
C SER A 301 -2.94 -7.40 11.91
N LEU A 302 -4.07 -6.71 11.82
CA LEU A 302 -4.28 -5.42 12.50
C LEU A 302 -4.32 -5.59 14.01
N SER A 303 -4.93 -6.66 14.52
CA SER A 303 -4.97 -6.94 15.95
C SER A 303 -3.55 -7.14 16.51
N PHE A 304 -2.72 -7.93 15.84
CA PHE A 304 -1.32 -8.12 16.23
C PHE A 304 -0.49 -6.85 16.08
N THR A 305 -0.71 -6.07 15.03
CA THR A 305 -0.03 -4.80 14.78
C THR A 305 -0.19 -3.83 15.95
N VAL A 306 -1.42 -3.65 16.44
CA VAL A 306 -1.71 -2.77 17.59
C VAL A 306 -0.97 -3.24 18.84
N ILE A 307 -0.98 -4.55 19.11
CA ILE A 307 -0.29 -5.14 20.27
C ILE A 307 1.23 -4.93 20.14
N MET A 308 1.81 -5.27 18.99
CA MET A 308 3.25 -5.17 18.75
C MET A 308 3.76 -3.73 18.77
N MET A 309 2.95 -2.77 18.33
CA MET A 309 3.29 -1.35 18.41
C MET A 309 3.64 -0.90 19.83
N ILE A 310 2.96 -1.45 20.83
CA ILE A 310 3.17 -1.11 22.25
C ILE A 310 4.22 -2.04 22.87
N VAL A 311 4.09 -3.35 22.63
CA VAL A 311 4.91 -4.38 23.30
C VAL A 311 6.35 -4.36 22.81
N MET A 312 6.58 -4.21 21.51
CA MET A 312 7.92 -4.37 20.93
C MET A 312 8.91 -3.29 21.38
N PRO A 313 8.58 -1.99 21.40
CA PRO A 313 9.46 -0.96 21.96
C PRO A 313 9.80 -1.21 23.44
N ALA A 314 8.83 -1.69 24.22
CA ALA A 314 9.05 -2.02 25.63
C ALA A 314 10.03 -3.19 25.81
N VAL A 315 9.89 -4.25 25.00
CA VAL A 315 10.81 -5.40 24.99
C VAL A 315 12.21 -4.98 24.58
N ILE A 316 12.34 -4.20 23.50
CA ILE A 316 13.64 -3.71 23.00
C ILE A 316 14.38 -2.89 24.08
N ARG A 317 13.66 -2.01 24.78
CA ARG A 317 14.20 -1.25 25.91
C ARG A 317 14.62 -2.16 27.06
N ALA A 318 13.80 -3.15 27.41
CA ALA A 318 14.07 -4.06 28.52
C ALA A 318 15.32 -4.91 28.31
N ILE A 319 15.58 -5.34 27.07
CA ILE A 319 16.78 -6.13 26.72
C ILE A 319 18.01 -5.27 26.40
N GLY A 320 17.91 -3.94 26.48
CA GLY A 320 19.01 -3.01 26.21
C GLY A 320 19.52 -3.04 24.76
N MET A 321 18.66 -3.39 23.81
CA MET A 321 19.04 -3.49 22.40
C MET A 321 19.29 -2.11 21.80
N ASN A 322 20.33 -1.99 20.97
CA ASN A 322 20.66 -0.71 20.33
C ASN A 322 19.56 -0.24 19.37
N SER A 323 19.50 1.07 19.12
CA SER A 323 18.46 1.72 18.33
C SER A 323 18.38 1.25 16.88
N VAL A 324 19.51 0.89 16.27
CA VAL A 324 19.56 0.44 14.87
C VAL A 324 18.94 -0.95 14.76
N LEU A 325 19.34 -1.88 15.63
CA LEU A 325 18.81 -3.25 15.64
C LEU A 325 17.36 -3.28 16.10
N GLY A 326 17.00 -2.50 17.13
CA GLY A 326 15.63 -2.35 17.60
C GLY A 326 14.72 -1.74 16.54
N GLY A 327 15.17 -0.67 15.87
CA GLY A 327 14.46 -0.08 14.73
C GLY A 327 14.32 -1.05 13.57
N ALA A 328 15.36 -1.82 13.26
CA ALA A 328 15.30 -2.82 12.21
C ALA A 328 14.27 -3.93 12.50
N TRP A 329 14.21 -4.38 13.76
CA TRP A 329 13.24 -5.37 14.20
C TRP A 329 11.80 -4.83 14.13
N ILE A 330 11.56 -3.61 14.63
CA ILE A 330 10.26 -2.94 14.51
C ILE A 330 9.83 -2.82 13.04
N GLY A 331 10.71 -2.33 12.17
CA GLY A 331 10.43 -2.14 10.76
C GLY A 331 10.15 -3.43 10.00
N GLY A 332 10.79 -4.53 10.39
CA GLY A 332 10.62 -5.83 9.77
C GLY A 332 9.43 -6.64 10.27
N THR A 333 8.83 -6.27 11.42
CA THR A 333 7.77 -7.08 12.06
C THR A 333 6.43 -6.35 12.18
N ILE A 334 6.39 -5.03 12.35
CA ILE A 334 5.12 -4.32 12.47
C ILE A 334 4.54 -4.08 11.07
N ASP A 335 3.29 -4.49 10.86
CA ASP A 335 2.62 -4.56 9.56
C ASP A 335 1.75 -3.36 9.20
N SER A 336 2.08 -2.20 9.77
CA SER A 336 1.49 -0.91 9.43
C SER A 336 2.55 0.17 9.37
N THR A 337 2.51 1.00 8.32
CA THR A 337 3.47 2.11 8.17
C THR A 337 3.31 3.13 9.31
N GLY A 338 2.07 3.39 9.73
CA GLY A 338 1.77 4.28 10.84
C GLY A 338 2.25 3.71 12.18
N ALA A 339 1.94 2.45 12.46
CA ALA A 339 2.35 1.80 13.69
C ALA A 339 3.87 1.63 13.80
N VAL A 340 4.57 1.33 12.69
CA VAL A 340 6.04 1.28 12.62
C VAL A 340 6.66 2.61 13.02
N ALA A 341 6.16 3.72 12.46
CA ALA A 341 6.65 5.05 12.76
C ALA A 341 6.40 5.44 14.23
N ALA A 342 5.22 5.09 14.76
CA ALA A 342 4.88 5.31 16.16
C ALA A 342 5.80 4.51 17.10
N ALA A 343 5.92 3.20 16.89
CA ALA A 343 6.75 2.31 17.70
C ALA A 343 8.24 2.67 17.63
N GLY A 344 8.76 2.97 16.43
CA GLY A 344 10.14 3.42 16.25
C GLY A 344 10.40 4.76 16.96
N GLY A 345 9.44 5.69 16.89
CA GLY A 345 9.49 6.97 17.61
C GLY A 345 9.46 6.82 19.13
N MET A 346 8.80 5.78 19.65
CA MET A 346 8.85 5.42 21.07
C MET A 346 10.22 4.92 21.53
N LEU A 347 11.16 4.59 20.64
CA LEU A 347 12.55 4.31 21.01
C LEU A 347 13.39 5.60 20.91
N ASP A 348 13.66 6.05 19.69
CA ASP A 348 14.33 7.30 19.35
C ASP A 348 14.23 7.61 17.84
N ASN A 349 14.85 8.71 17.40
CA ASN A 349 14.77 9.13 16.00
C ASN A 349 15.54 8.22 15.04
N THR A 350 16.63 7.60 15.48
CA THR A 350 17.43 6.69 14.67
C THR A 350 16.66 5.40 14.43
N ALA A 351 16.05 4.85 15.49
CA ALA A 351 15.18 3.68 15.40
C ALA A 351 13.99 3.92 14.46
N LEU A 352 13.33 5.09 14.56
CA LEU A 352 12.24 5.47 13.64
C LEU A 352 12.70 5.48 12.18
N GLN A 353 13.83 6.12 11.87
CA GLN A 353 14.34 6.21 10.50
C GLN A 353 14.68 4.83 9.93
N VAL A 354 15.35 3.99 10.73
CA VAL A 354 15.69 2.62 10.33
C VAL A 354 14.42 1.80 10.12
N ALA A 355 13.48 1.85 11.07
CA ALA A 355 12.24 1.08 11.00
C ALA A 355 11.39 1.45 9.77
N ALA A 356 11.22 2.74 9.50
CA ALA A 356 10.52 3.23 8.31
C ALA A 356 11.22 2.79 7.02
N THR A 357 12.55 2.79 7.01
CA THR A 357 13.34 2.38 5.84
C THR A 357 13.17 0.89 5.56
N ILE A 358 13.29 0.03 6.58
CA ILE A 358 13.09 -1.43 6.42
C ILE A 358 11.67 -1.73 5.95
N LYS A 359 10.65 -1.06 6.51
CA LYS A 359 9.27 -1.31 6.08
C LYS A 359 9.04 -0.93 4.63
N MET A 360 9.59 0.20 4.18
CA MET A 360 9.51 0.60 2.77
C MET A 360 10.20 -0.39 1.83
N ILE A 361 11.30 -1.02 2.27
CA ILE A 361 12.00 -2.05 1.49
C ILE A 361 11.11 -3.29 1.28
N GLN A 362 10.39 -3.75 2.32
CA GLN A 362 9.55 -4.95 2.24
C GLN A 362 8.38 -4.78 1.24
N ASN A 363 7.82 -3.57 1.11
CA ASN A 363 6.73 -3.27 0.16
C ASN A 363 7.10 -3.57 -1.30
N ILE A 364 8.39 -3.57 -1.63
CA ILE A 364 8.90 -3.80 -2.98
C ILE A 364 8.63 -5.26 -3.41
N LEU A 365 8.56 -6.22 -2.48
CA LEU A 365 8.43 -7.63 -2.84
C LEU A 365 7.01 -8.15 -3.04
N ILE A 366 5.99 -7.34 -2.76
CA ILE A 366 4.59 -7.75 -2.88
C ILE A 366 4.33 -8.34 -4.28
N GLY A 367 4.80 -7.65 -5.33
CA GLY A 367 4.59 -8.08 -6.72
C GLY A 367 5.24 -9.43 -7.02
N VAL A 368 6.47 -9.66 -6.57
CA VAL A 368 7.16 -10.91 -6.86
C VAL A 368 6.64 -12.06 -6.00
N VAL A 369 6.32 -11.81 -4.73
CA VAL A 369 5.69 -12.82 -3.87
C VAL A 369 4.32 -13.21 -4.44
N ALA A 370 3.50 -12.24 -4.84
CA ALA A 370 2.20 -12.53 -5.45
C ALA A 370 2.36 -13.33 -6.76
N PHE A 371 3.35 -13.00 -7.59
CA PHE A 371 3.67 -13.77 -8.78
C PHE A 371 4.11 -15.21 -8.44
N GLY A 372 5.01 -15.38 -7.49
CA GLY A 372 5.47 -16.70 -7.04
C GLY A 372 4.34 -17.56 -6.47
N VAL A 373 3.44 -16.95 -5.68
CA VAL A 373 2.22 -17.60 -5.19
C VAL A 373 1.30 -17.97 -6.35
N ALA A 374 1.09 -17.08 -7.33
CA ALA A 374 0.27 -17.36 -8.49
C ALA A 374 0.83 -18.55 -9.30
N VAL A 375 2.15 -18.60 -9.52
CA VAL A 375 2.81 -19.72 -10.22
C VAL A 375 2.70 -21.03 -9.44
N TYR A 376 2.73 -20.99 -8.11
CA TYR A 376 2.56 -22.18 -7.29
C TYR A 376 1.09 -22.68 -7.24
N TRP A 377 0.12 -21.78 -7.43
CA TRP A 377 -1.31 -22.08 -7.26
C TRP A 377 -2.09 -22.30 -8.57
N VAL A 378 -1.58 -21.83 -9.70
CA VAL A 378 -2.09 -22.07 -11.06
C VAL A 378 -1.53 -23.38 -11.58
#